data_AF-A0A963HYR9-F1
#
_entry.id   AF-A0A963HYR9-F1
#
_cell.length_a   1.000
_cell.length_b   1.000
_cell.length_c   1.000
_cell.angle_alpha   90.00
_cell.angle_beta   90.00
_cell.angle_gamma   90.00
#
_symmetry.space_group_name_H-M   'P 1'
#
loop_
_entity.id
_entity.type
_entity.pdbx_description
1 polymer ?
#
loop_
_entity_poly.entity_id
_entity_poly.type
_entity_poly.pdbx_seq_one_letter_code
_entity_poly.pdbx_strand_id
1 'polypeptide(L)'
;MNQTMNASVEAPVLSIDVVADFVCVWCHVGTARLNAALAAFAEQRPGARVVLRHRPFMLDPDMPAEGHAYPEHLVRKFGSMDAVKGLQAQV
;
A
#
# COMPACT_ATOMS: atom_id res chain seq x y z
N MET A 1 -30.02 22.94 -38.32
CA MET A 1 -29.76 23.71 -37.09
C MET A 1 -29.49 22.74 -35.95
N ASN A 2 -28.26 22.80 -35.45
CA ASN A 2 -27.65 22.34 -34.19
C ASN A 2 -28.53 21.65 -33.11
N GLN A 3 -27.97 20.57 -32.53
CA GLN A 3 -28.07 20.03 -31.15
C GLN A 3 -28.10 18.48 -31.21
N THR A 4 -27.17 17.69 -30.66
CA THR A 4 -26.09 17.96 -29.70
C THR A 4 -25.02 16.87 -29.88
N MET A 5 -23.83 17.29 -30.32
CA MET A 5 -22.60 16.57 -30.03
C MET A 5 -22.35 16.71 -28.52
N ASN A 6 -22.44 15.61 -27.78
CA ASN A 6 -21.73 15.33 -26.52
C ASN A 6 -22.36 14.09 -25.86
N ALA A 7 -22.03 12.92 -26.40
CA ALA A 7 -21.78 11.81 -25.49
C ALA A 7 -20.50 12.18 -24.76
N SER A 8 -20.63 12.77 -23.58
CA SER A 8 -19.53 12.95 -22.64
C SER A 8 -18.87 11.59 -22.46
N VAL A 9 -17.72 11.37 -23.10
CA VAL A 9 -16.87 10.22 -22.80
C VAL A 9 -16.34 10.49 -21.41
N GLU A 10 -17.09 10.06 -20.40
CA GLU A 10 -16.65 10.12 -19.02
C GLU A 10 -15.41 9.23 -18.93
N ALA A 11 -14.26 9.84 -18.62
CA ALA A 11 -13.00 9.14 -18.61
C ALA A 11 -13.10 7.93 -17.67
N PRO A 12 -12.51 6.77 -18.03
CA PRO A 12 -12.64 5.56 -17.24
C PRO A 12 -12.15 5.82 -15.81
N VAL A 13 -12.99 5.43 -14.86
CA VAL A 13 -12.72 5.61 -13.43
C VAL A 13 -11.88 4.45 -12.95
N LEU A 14 -10.65 4.71 -12.52
CA LEU A 14 -9.78 3.72 -11.90
C LEU A 14 -9.98 3.73 -10.39
N SER A 15 -10.50 2.65 -9.84
CA SER A 15 -10.64 2.46 -8.39
C SER A 15 -9.48 1.63 -7.84
N ILE A 16 -8.81 2.11 -6.79
CA ILE A 16 -7.69 1.44 -6.15
C ILE A 16 -7.96 1.37 -4.64
N ASP A 17 -8.02 0.16 -4.10
CA ASP A 17 -8.06 -0.07 -2.65
C ASP A 17 -6.64 -0.45 -2.17
N VAL A 18 -6.09 0.34 -1.26
CA VAL A 18 -4.76 0.14 -0.65
C VAL A 18 -4.93 -0.48 0.71
N VAL A 19 -4.56 -1.75 0.85
CA VAL A 19 -4.55 -2.48 2.12
C VAL A 19 -3.18 -2.32 2.76
N ALA A 20 -3.09 -1.70 3.93
CA ALA A 20 -1.81 -1.41 4.57
C ALA A 20 -1.90 -1.44 6.10
N ASP A 21 -0.79 -1.84 6.71
CA ASP A 21 -0.51 -1.73 8.15
C ASP A 21 0.59 -0.68 8.37
N PHE A 22 0.55 0.05 9.48
CA PHE A 22 1.53 1.06 9.86
C PHE A 22 2.90 0.46 10.21
N VAL A 23 2.97 -0.78 10.72
CA VAL A 23 4.27 -1.43 11.07
C VAL A 23 4.99 -1.99 9.84
N CYS A 24 4.30 -2.07 8.71
CA CYS A 24 4.79 -2.71 7.50
C CYS A 24 5.71 -1.76 6.70
N VAL A 25 7.02 -1.94 6.82
CA VAL A 25 8.02 -1.14 6.07
C VAL A 25 7.82 -1.21 4.55
N TRP A 26 7.40 -2.37 4.03
CA TRP A 26 7.12 -2.53 2.61
C TRP A 26 5.86 -1.80 2.16
N CYS A 27 4.87 -1.63 3.04
CA CYS A 27 3.65 -0.90 2.75
C CYS A 27 3.95 0.61 2.64
N HIS A 28 4.90 1.12 3.42
CA HIS A 28 5.43 2.48 3.26
C HIS A 28 6.10 2.66 1.89
N VAL A 29 7.04 1.76 1.53
CA VAL A 29 7.72 1.79 0.21
C VAL A 29 6.70 1.66 -0.93
N GLY A 30 5.73 0.77 -0.80
CA GLY A 30 4.66 0.56 -1.77
C GLY A 30 3.79 1.80 -1.96
N THR A 31 3.45 2.50 -0.88
CA THR A 31 2.68 3.76 -0.94
C THR A 31 3.45 4.85 -1.68
N ALA A 32 4.74 5.01 -1.41
CA ALA A 32 5.59 5.95 -2.12
C ALA A 32 5.66 5.64 -3.63
N ARG A 33 5.82 4.36 -3.98
CA ARG A 33 5.82 3.90 -5.38
C ARG A 33 4.47 4.11 -6.06
N LEU A 34 3.37 3.83 -5.37
CA LEU A 34 2.02 4.05 -5.89
C LEU A 34 1.79 5.54 -6.17
N ASN A 35 2.20 6.43 -5.26
CA ASN A 35 2.08 7.87 -5.45
C ASN A 35 2.85 8.35 -6.70
N ALA A 36 4.08 7.85 -6.89
CA ALA A 36 4.86 8.16 -8.09
C ALA A 36 4.19 7.64 -9.37
N ALA A 37 3.64 6.43 -9.34
CA ALA A 37 2.91 5.85 -10.47
C ALA A 37 1.62 6.63 -10.79
N LEU A 38 0.89 7.10 -9.78
CA LEU A 38 -0.30 7.92 -9.94
C LEU A 38 0.01 9.29 -10.56
N ALA A 39 1.13 9.91 -10.18
CA ALA A 39 1.60 11.14 -10.81
C ALA A 39 1.91 10.94 -12.30
N ALA A 40 2.70 9.91 -12.63
CA ALA A 40 3.01 9.58 -14.02
C ALA A 40 1.76 9.19 -14.83
N PHE A 41 0.80 8.50 -14.20
CA PHE A 41 -0.47 8.15 -14.83
C PHE A 41 -1.31 9.38 -15.16
N ALA A 42 -1.37 10.37 -14.28
CA ALA A 42 -2.10 11.61 -14.50
C ALA A 42 -1.54 12.41 -15.69
N GLU A 43 -0.20 12.42 -15.87
CA GLU A 43 0.45 13.03 -17.02
C GLU A 43 0.10 12.30 -18.34
N GLN A 44 0.11 10.96 -18.33
CA GLN A 44 -0.15 10.14 -19.51
C GLN A 44 -1.63 10.07 -19.88
N ARG A 45 -2.54 10.23 -18.91
CA ARG A 45 -3.99 10.15 -19.08
C ARG A 45 -4.68 11.39 -18.50
N PRO A 46 -4.53 12.56 -19.13
CA PRO A 46 -5.23 13.77 -18.70
C PRO A 46 -6.74 13.53 -18.69
N GLY A 47 -7.40 13.81 -17.57
CA GLY A 47 -8.84 13.63 -17.39
C GLY A 47 -9.28 12.28 -16.84
N ALA A 48 -8.38 11.29 -16.71
CA ALA A 48 -8.70 10.04 -16.02
C ALA A 48 -8.99 10.31 -14.52
N ARG A 49 -10.08 9.72 -14.01
CA ARG A 49 -10.46 9.86 -12.61
C ARG A 49 -9.95 8.66 -11.80
N VAL A 50 -9.14 8.92 -10.78
CA VAL A 50 -8.70 7.89 -9.84
C VAL A 50 -9.47 8.03 -8.52
N VAL A 51 -9.98 6.91 -8.01
CA VAL A 51 -10.57 6.80 -6.67
C VAL A 51 -9.65 5.94 -5.83
N LEU A 52 -8.93 6.56 -4.91
CA LEU A 52 -8.04 5.87 -3.97
C LEU A 52 -8.75 5.67 -2.63
N ARG A 53 -8.79 4.43 -2.13
CA ARG A 53 -9.37 4.08 -0.83
C ARG A 53 -8.33 3.36 0.02
N HIS A 54 -8.10 3.85 1.22
CA HIS A 54 -7.24 3.17 2.18
C HIS A 54 -8.06 2.20 3.03
N ARG A 55 -7.55 0.99 3.19
CA ARG A 55 -8.13 -0.08 4.00
C ARG A 55 -7.10 -0.45 5.07
N PRO A 56 -7.39 -0.20 6.36
CA PRO A 56 -6.48 -0.58 7.43
C PRO A 56 -6.35 -2.10 7.48
N PHE A 57 -5.15 -2.57 7.79
CA PHE A 57 -4.83 -3.97 8.00
C PHE A 57 -4.00 -4.13 9.26
N MET A 58 -4.17 -5.27 9.94
CA MET A 58 -3.40 -5.64 11.12
C MET A 58 -2.63 -6.92 10.80
N LEU A 59 -1.31 -6.80 10.69
CA LEU A 59 -0.39 -7.85 10.25
C LEU A 59 -0.21 -8.92 11.31
N ASP A 60 -0.25 -8.54 12.58
CA ASP A 60 -0.25 -9.46 13.72
C ASP A 60 -1.54 -9.22 14.55
N PRO A 61 -2.62 -9.96 14.27
CA PRO A 61 -3.88 -9.84 15.00
C PRO A 61 -3.81 -10.24 16.46
N ASP A 62 -2.79 -11.01 16.85
CA ASP A 62 -2.59 -11.51 18.21
C ASP A 62 -1.68 -10.58 19.03
N MET A 63 -1.32 -9.41 18.49
CA MET A 63 -0.51 -8.41 19.18
C MET A 63 -1.28 -7.77 20.36
N PRO A 64 -0.77 -7.86 21.60
CA PRO A 64 -1.38 -7.19 22.74
C PRO A 64 -1.22 -5.66 22.62
N ALA A 65 -2.07 -4.92 23.33
CA ALA A 65 -2.07 -3.45 23.28
C ALA A 65 -0.75 -2.84 23.79
N GLU A 66 -0.11 -3.49 24.75
CA GLU A 66 1.19 -3.10 25.31
C GLU A 66 2.36 -3.43 24.35
N GLY A 67 2.10 -4.23 23.31
CA GLY A 67 3.10 -4.78 22.41
C GLY A 67 3.97 -5.86 23.05
N HIS A 68 4.96 -6.32 22.29
CA HIS A 68 6.01 -7.21 22.78
C HIS A 68 7.37 -6.53 22.70
N ALA A 69 8.31 -6.94 23.54
CA ALA A 69 9.70 -6.57 23.34
C ALA A 69 10.14 -7.04 21.95
N TYR A 70 10.74 -6.13 21.17
CA TYR A 70 11.08 -6.40 19.77
C TYR A 70 11.89 -7.68 19.56
N PRO A 71 12.93 -8.01 20.36
CA PRO A 71 13.67 -9.26 20.21
C PRO A 71 12.80 -10.50 20.42
N GLU A 72 11.90 -10.48 21.40
CA GLU A 72 10.99 -11.60 21.70
C GLU A 72 10.00 -11.80 20.55
N HIS A 73 9.45 -10.71 20.00
CA HIS A 73 8.59 -10.76 18.83
C HIS A 73 9.31 -11.37 17.62
N LEU A 74 10.58 -11.00 17.39
CA LEU A 74 11.38 -11.55 16.29
C LEU A 74 11.67 -13.04 16.48
N VAL A 75 12.03 -13.47 17.70
CA VAL A 75 12.23 -14.90 18.00
C VAL A 75 10.93 -15.68 17.80
N ARG A 76 9.80 -15.16 18.28
CA ARG A 76 8.48 -15.78 18.07
C ARG A 76 8.16 -15.93 16.59
N LYS A 77 8.44 -14.88 15.80
CA LYS A 77 8.11 -14.82 14.37
C LYS A 77 9.04 -15.66 13.49
N PHE A 78 10.33 -15.69 13.82
CA PHE A 78 11.38 -16.26 12.95
C PHE A 78 12.12 -17.46 13.57
N GLY A 79 11.72 -17.91 14.76
CA GLY A 79 12.19 -19.12 15.42
C GLY A 79 13.43 -18.94 16.31
N SER A 80 14.41 -18.14 15.90
CA SER A 80 15.61 -17.85 16.71
C SER A 80 16.28 -16.54 16.33
N MET A 81 17.09 -15.99 17.24
CA MET A 81 17.88 -14.80 16.93
C MET A 81 18.95 -15.05 15.86
N ASP A 82 19.43 -16.29 15.71
CA ASP A 82 20.38 -16.61 14.65
C ASP A 82 19.70 -16.67 13.27
N ALA A 83 18.45 -17.18 13.20
CA ALA A 83 17.64 -17.11 11.99
C ALA A 83 17.36 -15.66 11.59
N VAL A 84 17.01 -14.80 12.55
CA VAL A 84 16.80 -13.36 12.33
C VAL A 84 18.05 -12.70 11.76
N LYS A 85 19.23 -12.91 12.36
CA LYS A 85 20.50 -12.35 11.86
C LYS A 85 20.80 -12.82 10.44
N GLY A 86 20.56 -14.10 10.16
CA GLY A 86 20.75 -14.68 8.83
C GLY A 86 19.87 -14.02 7.76
N LEU A 87 18.62 -13.70 8.09
CA LEU A 87 17.71 -12.95 7.20
C LEU A 87 18.16 -11.50 7.02
N GLN A 88 18.55 -10.83 8.10
CA GLN A 88 18.99 -9.44 8.07
C GLN A 88 20.31 -9.23 7.33
N ALA A 89 21.16 -10.25 7.21
CA ALA A 89 22.40 -10.17 6.44
C ALA A 89 22.19 -10.20 4.91
N GLN A 90 20.97 -10.46 4.44
CA GLN A 90 20.64 -10.60 3.01
C GLN A 90 20.04 -9.32 2.40
N VAL A 91 19.92 -8.24 3.18
CA VAL A 91 19.31 -6.97 2.76
C VAL A 91 20.29 -5.82 2.79
#